data_AF-A0A545UFZ7-F1
#
_entry.id   AF-A0A545UFZ7-F1
#
_cell.length_a   1.000
_cell.length_b   1.000
_cell.length_c   1.000
_cell.angle_alpha   90.00
_cell.angle_beta   90.00
_cell.angle_gamma   90.00
#
_symmetry.space_group_name_H-M   'P 1'
#
loop_
_entity.id
_entity.type
_entity.pdbx_description
1 polymer ?
#
loop_
_entity_poly.entity_id
_entity_poly.type
_entity_poly.pdbx_seq_one_letter_code
_entity_poly.pdbx_strand_id
1 'polypeptide(L)'
;MLRVEVVLIRSSILKQYNNQEASNDRVFHVRRFNFNEWKKLYETDPVAFEARRERWIEDIINSSSERCQHRLRGLMFQINTIRSQANNPMQACIEISEMMWNSLNDLRCFLEELKYTVDTGDLLEKRKQNSAVILKFGN
;
A
#
# COMPACT_ATOMS: atom_id res chain seq x y z
N MET A 1 14.86 22.69 3.51
CA MET A 1 13.71 23.07 2.67
C MET A 1 13.07 21.83 2.01
N LEU A 2 12.82 20.75 2.77
CA LEU A 2 12.16 19.51 2.28
C LEU A 2 11.13 18.95 3.29
N ARG A 3 10.85 19.70 4.37
CA ARG A 3 9.91 19.30 5.43
C ARG A 3 8.48 19.78 5.19
N VAL A 4 8.23 20.59 4.17
CA VAL A 4 6.90 21.18 3.90
C VAL A 4 6.15 20.40 2.82
N GLU A 5 6.84 19.82 1.84
CA GLU A 5 6.19 19.17 0.69
C GLU A 5 5.48 17.86 1.04
N VAL A 6 6.07 17.01 1.88
CA VAL A 6 5.43 15.74 2.29
C VAL A 6 4.17 15.99 3.15
N VAL A 7 4.18 17.06 3.96
CA VAL A 7 3.01 17.48 4.77
C VAL A 7 1.95 18.12 3.88
N LEU A 8 2.35 18.93 2.89
CA LEU A 8 1.44 19.56 1.95
C LEU A 8 0.79 18.55 1.01
N ILE A 9 1.52 17.53 0.53
CA ILE A 9 0.97 16.42 -0.25
C ILE A 9 -0.10 15.67 0.56
N ARG A 10 0.17 15.38 1.84
CA ARG A 10 -0.84 14.77 2.74
C ARG A 10 -2.04 15.69 2.97
N SER A 11 -1.85 17.00 3.07
CA SER A 11 -2.94 17.97 3.25
C SER A 11 -3.78 18.22 1.99
N SER A 12 -3.17 18.16 0.79
CA SER A 12 -3.86 18.31 -0.50
C SER A 12 -4.63 17.04 -0.87
N ILE A 13 -4.06 15.87 -0.60
CA ILE A 13 -4.76 14.58 -0.78
C ILE A 13 -5.93 14.47 0.20
N LEU A 14 -5.77 14.89 1.46
CA LEU A 14 -6.86 14.86 2.46
C LEU A 14 -7.92 15.94 2.23
N LYS A 15 -7.60 17.10 1.64
CA LYS A 15 -8.60 18.11 1.27
C LYS A 15 -9.45 17.67 0.08
N GLN A 16 -8.89 16.91 -0.86
CA GLN A 16 -9.64 16.34 -1.98
C GLN A 16 -10.54 15.17 -1.54
N TYR A 17 -10.19 14.46 -0.47
CA TYR A 17 -10.96 13.33 0.03
C TYR A 17 -12.08 13.71 1.04
N ASN A 18 -12.20 14.99 1.41
CA ASN A 18 -13.14 15.41 2.46
C ASN A 18 -14.39 16.11 1.92
N ASN A 19 -14.91 15.62 0.79
CA ASN A 19 -16.27 15.94 0.39
C ASN A 19 -16.84 14.73 -0.39
N GLN A 20 -17.85 14.09 0.21
CA GLN A 20 -18.60 12.91 -0.25
C GLN A 20 -18.15 11.55 0.34
N GLU A 21 -19.13 10.90 0.99
CA GLU A 21 -19.20 9.49 1.42
C GLU A 21 -18.85 9.13 2.87
N ALA A 22 -19.62 9.68 3.80
CA ALA A 22 -20.08 8.89 4.94
C ALA A 22 -21.06 7.80 4.44
N SER A 23 -20.58 6.63 3.99
CA SER A 23 -21.33 5.34 4.02
C SER A 23 -20.69 4.11 3.34
N ASN A 24 -19.41 4.10 2.90
CA ASN A 24 -18.88 2.90 2.22
C ASN A 24 -17.43 2.47 2.53
N ASP A 25 -16.90 2.78 3.71
CA ASP A 25 -15.53 2.37 4.07
C ASP A 25 -15.48 0.95 4.67
N ARG A 26 -15.33 -0.06 3.80
CA ARG A 26 -14.63 -1.32 4.16
C ARG A 26 -13.10 -1.17 4.11
N VAL A 27 -12.60 0.05 3.99
CA VAL A 27 -11.17 0.36 3.97
C VAL A 27 -10.82 0.93 5.34
N PHE A 28 -10.24 0.07 6.19
CA PHE A 28 -9.63 0.35 7.50
C PHE A 28 -10.18 1.57 8.26
N HIS A 29 -11.06 1.35 9.25
CA HIS A 29 -11.37 2.35 10.27
C HIS A 29 -10.14 2.62 11.16
N VAL A 30 -9.16 3.36 10.63
CA VAL A 30 -8.00 3.81 11.39
C VAL A 30 -8.50 4.86 12.37
N ARG A 31 -8.36 4.60 13.67
CA ARG A 31 -8.68 5.56 14.74
C ARG A 31 -8.09 6.94 14.43
N ARG A 32 -8.79 8.00 14.82
CA ARG A 32 -8.39 9.40 14.62
C ARG A 32 -6.94 9.62 15.10
N PHE A 33 -6.01 9.90 14.18
CA PHE A 33 -4.60 10.17 14.48
C PHE A 33 -4.37 11.66 14.77
N ASN A 34 -3.80 12.01 15.93
CA ASN A 34 -3.48 13.39 16.29
C ASN A 34 -1.96 13.64 16.29
N PHE A 35 -1.47 14.34 15.28
CA PHE A 35 -0.03 14.58 15.12
C PHE A 35 0.59 15.38 16.28
N ASN A 36 -0.10 16.41 16.77
CA ASN A 36 0.44 17.29 17.81
C ASN A 36 0.63 16.54 19.13
N GLU A 37 -0.29 15.63 19.46
CA GLU A 37 -0.20 14.79 20.65
C GLU A 37 1.00 13.83 20.57
N TRP A 38 1.18 13.17 19.43
CA TRP A 38 2.28 12.23 19.22
C TRP A 38 3.65 12.92 19.18
N LYS A 39 3.71 14.10 18.56
CA LYS A 39 4.91 14.94 18.56
C LYS A 39 5.28 15.35 19.99
N LYS A 40 4.31 15.86 20.76
CA LYS A 40 4.53 16.25 22.16
C LYS A 40 5.01 15.05 22.98
N LEU A 41 4.40 13.87 22.80
CA LEU A 41 4.80 12.66 23.50
C LEU A 41 6.25 12.27 23.17
N TYR A 42 6.66 12.33 21.91
CA TYR A 42 8.05 12.06 21.52
C TYR A 42 9.04 13.03 22.15
N GLU A 43 8.70 14.32 22.21
CA GLU A 43 9.55 15.36 22.81
C GLU A 43 9.68 15.20 24.33
N THR A 44 8.64 14.73 25.02
CA THR A 44 8.64 14.59 26.49
C THR A 44 9.08 13.22 26.98
N ASP A 45 8.71 12.15 26.28
CA ASP A 45 8.97 10.76 26.65
C ASP A 45 9.08 9.87 25.39
N PRO A 46 10.30 9.76 24.82
CA PRO A 46 10.55 8.92 23.64
C PRO A 46 10.24 7.44 23.87
N VAL A 47 10.36 6.93 25.10
CA VAL A 47 10.12 5.52 25.42
C VAL A 47 8.61 5.24 25.41
N ALA A 48 7.82 6.11 26.04
CA ALA A 48 6.36 6.00 25.98
C ALA A 48 5.81 6.20 24.56
N PHE A 49 6.45 7.05 23.76
CA PHE A 49 6.12 7.19 22.33
C PHE A 49 6.29 5.87 21.58
N GLU A 50 7.43 5.19 21.70
CA GLU A 50 7.68 3.93 21.00
C GLU A 50 6.71 2.83 21.47
N ALA A 51 6.47 2.70 22.77
CA ALA A 51 5.50 1.75 23.31
C ALA A 51 4.06 2.03 22.82
N ARG A 52 3.70 3.31 22.61
CA ARG A 52 2.39 3.69 22.05
C ARG A 52 2.33 3.42 20.55
N ARG A 53 3.42 3.65 19.82
CA ARG A 53 3.55 3.34 18.39
C ARG A 53 3.32 1.84 18.13
N GLU A 54 3.98 0.98 18.89
CA GLU A 54 3.83 -0.47 18.77
C GLU A 54 2.39 -0.92 19.00
N ARG A 55 1.76 -0.45 20.09
CA ARG A 55 0.35 -0.75 20.37
C ARG A 55 -0.59 -0.28 19.25
N TRP A 56 -0.37 0.92 18.72
CA TRP A 56 -1.18 1.44 17.62
C TRP A 56 -1.07 0.59 16.35
N ILE A 57 0.13 0.09 16.06
CA ILE A 57 0.37 -0.80 14.92
C ILE A 57 -0.29 -2.16 15.15
N GLU A 58 -0.14 -2.73 16.34
CA GLU A 58 -0.76 -4.02 16.69
C GLU A 58 -2.29 -3.95 16.60
N ASP A 59 -2.91 -2.85 17.04
CA ASP A 59 -4.34 -2.61 16.87
C ASP A 59 -4.74 -2.67 15.38
N ILE A 60 -3.95 -2.04 14.49
CA ILE A 60 -4.21 -2.06 13.04
C ILE A 60 -4.07 -3.49 12.49
N ILE A 61 -3.00 -4.21 12.86
CA ILE A 61 -2.78 -5.59 12.41
C ILE A 61 -3.96 -6.45 12.87
N ASN A 62 -4.31 -6.42 14.15
CA ASN A 62 -5.37 -7.25 14.72
C ASN A 62 -6.75 -6.91 14.17
N SER A 63 -6.98 -5.68 13.70
CA SER A 63 -8.23 -5.29 13.02
C SER A 63 -8.35 -5.81 11.57
N SER A 64 -7.26 -6.31 10.99
CA SER A 64 -7.23 -6.82 9.62
C SER A 64 -7.67 -8.29 9.54
N SER A 65 -8.10 -8.74 8.36
CA SER A 65 -8.42 -10.17 8.13
C SER A 65 -7.21 -11.07 8.42
N GLU A 66 -7.45 -12.30 8.85
CA GLU A 66 -6.38 -13.27 9.22
C GLU A 66 -5.32 -13.45 8.12
N ARG A 67 -5.76 -13.51 6.85
CA ARG A 67 -4.86 -13.55 5.68
C ARG A 67 -3.93 -12.35 5.60
N CYS A 68 -4.42 -11.15 5.95
CA CYS A 68 -3.63 -9.92 5.93
C CYS A 68 -2.72 -9.80 7.15
N GLN A 69 -3.12 -10.31 8.32
CA GLN A 69 -2.35 -10.21 9.56
C GLN A 69 -0.94 -10.74 9.41
N HIS A 70 -0.78 -11.96 8.87
CA HIS A 70 0.54 -12.57 8.69
C HIS A 70 1.44 -11.70 7.79
N ARG A 71 0.88 -11.18 6.69
CA ARG A 71 1.64 -10.34 5.75
C ARG A 71 2.01 -8.99 6.34
N LEU A 72 1.11 -8.37 7.12
CA LEU A 72 1.38 -7.13 7.82
C LEU A 72 2.44 -7.28 8.90
N ARG A 73 2.46 -8.41 9.63
CA ARG A 73 3.53 -8.71 10.60
C ARG A 73 4.89 -8.83 9.94
N GLY A 74 4.97 -9.53 8.79
CA GLY A 74 6.19 -9.62 8.00
C GLY A 74 6.68 -8.25 7.50
N LEU A 75 5.77 -7.42 7.00
CA LEU A 75 6.11 -6.05 6.58
C LEU A 75 6.60 -5.20 7.75
N MET A 76 5.94 -5.31 8.91
CA MET A 76 6.36 -4.58 10.11
C MET A 76 7.74 -5.01 10.60
N PHE A 77 8.06 -6.30 10.51
CA PHE A 77 9.40 -6.81 10.80
C PHE A 77 10.46 -6.17 9.89
N GLN A 78 10.21 -6.06 8.58
CA GLN A 78 11.11 -5.40 7.63
C GLN A 78 11.31 -3.91 7.98
N ILE A 79 10.22 -3.20 8.26
CA ILE A 79 10.26 -1.78 8.66
C ILE A 79 11.08 -1.59 9.93
N ASN A 80 10.87 -2.42 10.95
CA ASN A 80 11.61 -2.34 12.20
C ASN A 80 13.11 -2.66 11.99
N THR A 81 13.42 -3.62 11.11
CA THR A 81 14.81 -3.93 10.75
C THR A 81 15.50 -2.73 10.11
N ILE A 82 14.88 -2.10 9.11
CA ILE A 82 15.38 -0.87 8.47
C ILE A 82 15.63 0.22 9.52
N ARG A 83 14.65 0.45 10.41
CA ARG A 83 14.78 1.44 11.49
C ARG A 83 15.93 1.14 12.45
N SER A 84 16.20 -0.13 12.74
CA SER A 84 17.26 -0.54 13.66
C SER A 84 18.67 -0.44 13.05
N GLN A 85 18.78 -0.60 11.74
CA GLN A 85 20.05 -0.59 11.01
C GLN A 85 20.43 0.81 10.49
N ALA A 86 19.45 1.69 10.30
CA ALA A 86 19.69 3.03 9.79
C ALA A 86 20.53 3.87 10.77
N ASN A 87 21.50 4.61 10.24
CA ASN A 87 22.39 5.47 11.05
C ASN A 87 21.65 6.66 11.67
N ASN A 88 20.51 7.06 11.09
CA ASN A 88 19.67 8.13 11.59
C ASN A 88 18.22 7.99 11.09
N PRO A 89 17.25 8.68 11.71
CA PRO A 89 15.84 8.58 11.35
C PRO A 89 15.51 9.02 9.91
N MET A 90 16.30 9.91 9.32
CA MET A 90 16.08 10.36 7.94
C MET A 90 16.46 9.27 6.94
N GLN A 91 17.58 8.58 7.18
CA GLN A 91 17.98 7.43 6.37
C GLN A 91 16.90 6.33 6.39
N ALA A 92 16.41 5.97 7.58
CA ALA A 92 15.29 5.01 7.69
C ALA A 92 14.05 5.46 6.90
N CYS A 93 13.75 6.77 6.92
CA CYS A 93 12.60 7.31 6.19
C CYS A 93 12.76 7.14 4.67
N ILE A 94 13.96 7.38 4.14
CA ILE A 94 14.26 7.23 2.71
C ILE A 94 14.13 5.75 2.33
N GLU A 95 14.79 4.86 3.06
CA GLU A 95 14.78 3.41 2.77
C GLU A 95 13.36 2.81 2.85
N ILE A 96 12.56 3.20 3.86
CA ILE A 96 11.15 2.78 3.95
C ILE A 96 10.35 3.33 2.77
N SER A 97 10.61 4.57 2.34
CA SER A 97 9.92 5.17 1.20
C SER A 97 10.24 4.48 -0.12
N GLU A 98 11.49 4.04 -0.31
CA GLU A 98 11.92 3.25 -1.46
C GLU A 98 11.25 1.87 -1.45
N MET A 99 11.20 1.20 -0.30
CA MET A 99 10.48 -0.09 -0.15
C MET A 99 8.99 0.03 -0.53
N MET A 100 8.32 1.12 -0.13
CA MET A 100 6.93 1.39 -0.51
C MET A 100 6.81 1.65 -2.02
N TRP A 101 7.71 2.43 -2.61
CA TRP A 101 7.73 2.70 -4.04
C TRP A 101 7.97 1.45 -4.89
N ASN A 102 8.89 0.58 -4.46
CA ASN A 102 9.15 -0.70 -5.11
C ASN A 102 7.90 -1.58 -5.10
N SER A 103 7.22 -1.68 -3.96
CA SER A 103 5.96 -2.44 -3.85
C SER A 103 4.87 -1.92 -4.79
N LEU A 104 4.76 -0.60 -4.95
CA LEU A 104 3.83 0.02 -5.89
C LEU A 104 4.22 -0.24 -7.35
N ASN A 105 5.52 -0.19 -7.64
CA ASN A 105 6.07 -0.50 -8.95
C ASN A 105 5.77 -1.96 -9.35
N ASP A 106 5.98 -2.90 -8.44
CA ASP A 106 5.69 -4.32 -8.63
C ASP A 106 4.20 -4.54 -8.91
N LEU A 107 3.32 -3.88 -8.15
CA LEU A 107 1.88 -3.92 -8.39
C LEU A 107 1.54 -3.36 -9.78
N ARG A 108 2.15 -2.24 -10.19
CA ARG A 108 1.93 -1.66 -11.52
C ARG A 108 2.32 -2.65 -12.62
N CYS A 109 3.51 -3.25 -12.52
CA CYS A 109 3.99 -4.24 -13.47
C CYS A 109 3.04 -5.45 -13.56
N PHE A 110 2.60 -5.96 -12.41
CA PHE A 110 1.64 -7.07 -12.35
C PHE A 110 0.30 -6.73 -13.00
N LEU A 111 -0.22 -5.51 -12.77
CA LEU A 111 -1.46 -5.05 -13.41
C LEU A 111 -1.30 -4.87 -14.92
N GLU A 112 -0.14 -4.41 -15.39
CA GLU A 112 0.17 -4.32 -16.82
C GLU A 112 0.21 -5.70 -17.47
N GLU A 113 0.87 -6.68 -16.84
CA GLU A 113 0.90 -8.07 -17.28
C GLU A 113 -0.51 -8.68 -17.37
N LEU A 114 -1.34 -8.49 -16.35
CA LEU A 114 -2.72 -8.95 -16.37
C LEU A 114 -3.53 -8.34 -17.51
N LYS A 115 -3.35 -7.04 -17.82
CA LYS A 115 -4.03 -6.40 -18.95
C LYS A 115 -3.68 -7.08 -20.27
N TYR A 116 -2.41 -7.38 -20.52
CA TYR A 116 -1.99 -8.06 -21.75
C TYR A 116 -2.55 -9.48 -21.86
N THR A 117 -2.62 -10.23 -20.76
CA THR A 117 -3.18 -11.60 -20.78
C THR A 117 -4.69 -11.61 -21.07
N VAL A 118 -5.45 -10.67 -20.51
CA VAL A 118 -6.88 -10.53 -20.77
C VAL A 118 -7.14 -10.15 -22.23
N ASP A 119 -6.38 -9.20 -22.78
CA ASP A 119 -6.51 -8.76 -24.17
C ASP A 119 -6.15 -9.89 -25.16
N THR A 120 -5.14 -10.70 -24.82
CA THR A 120 -4.74 -11.86 -25.63
C THR A 120 -5.77 -13.00 -25.57
N GLY A 121 -6.42 -13.22 -24.42
CA GLY A 121 -7.50 -14.19 -24.27
C GLY A 121 -8.69 -13.90 -25.20
N ASP A 122 -9.05 -12.62 -25.33
CA ASP A 122 -10.08 -12.15 -26.26
C ASP A 122 -9.69 -12.35 -27.74
N LEU A 123 -8.40 -12.23 -28.07
CA LEU A 123 -7.89 -12.50 -29.42
C LEU A 123 -7.91 -14.00 -29.76
N LEU A 124 -7.65 -14.89 -28.79
CA LEU A 124 -7.69 -16.34 -28.99
C LEU A 124 -9.12 -16.85 -29.16
N GLU A 125 -10.09 -16.31 -28.42
CA GLU A 125 -11.51 -16.65 -28.60
C GLU A 125 -12.06 -16.12 -29.94
N LYS A 126 -11.67 -14.91 -30.37
CA LYS A 126 -11.98 -14.42 -31.73
C LYS A 126 -11.35 -15.27 -32.84
N ARG A 127 -10.16 -15.84 -32.63
CA ARG A 127 -9.51 -16.75 -33.60
C ARG A 127 -10.19 -18.12 -33.71
N LYS A 128 -10.72 -18.69 -32.62
CA LYS A 128 -11.53 -19.92 -32.67
C LYS A 128 -12.84 -19.73 -33.44
N GLN A 129 -13.46 -18.56 -33.34
CA GLN A 129 -14.68 -18.25 -34.09
C GLN A 129 -14.39 -18.00 -35.58
N ASN A 130 -13.22 -17.46 -35.90
CA ASN A 130 -12.76 -17.23 -37.28
C ASN A 130 -11.93 -18.38 -37.86
N SER A 131 -11.82 -19.54 -37.21
CA SER A 131 -11.16 -20.70 -37.81
C SER A 131 -12.06 -21.27 -38.90
N ALA A 132 -11.77 -20.89 -40.14
CA ALA A 132 -12.50 -21.32 -41.32
C ALA A 132 -12.68 -22.84 -41.34
N VAL A 133 -13.91 -23.29 -41.55
CA VAL A 133 -14.23 -24.70 -41.75
C VAL A 133 -13.54 -25.15 -43.04
N ILE A 134 -12.58 -26.08 -42.93
CA ILE A 134 -11.98 -26.72 -44.10
C ILE A 134 -13.07 -27.57 -44.75
N LEU A 135 -13.71 -27.05 -45.79
CA LEU A 135 -14.62 -27.82 -46.62
C LEU A 135 -13.81 -28.88 -47.35
N LYS A 136 -14.04 -30.15 -46.98
CA LYS A 136 -13.48 -31.28 -47.70
C LYS A 136 -14.23 -31.39 -49.03
N PHE A 137 -13.57 -31.06 -50.13
CA PHE A 137 -14.04 -31.41 -51.45
C PHE A 137 -13.69 -32.88 -51.68
N GLY A 138 -14.72 -33.72 -51.86
CA GLY A 138 -14.56 -35.14 -52.15
C GLY A 138 -13.90 -35.36 -53.52
N ASN A 139 -13.10 -36.42 -53.61
CA ASN A 139 -12.47 -36.93 -54.84
C ASN A 139 -13.48 -37.27 -55.92
#